data_AF-A0A7J2KD10-F1
#
_entry.id   AF-A0A7J2KD10-F1
#
_cell.length_a   1.000
_cell.length_b   1.000
_cell.length_c   1.000
_cell.angle_alpha   90.00
_cell.angle_beta   90.00
_cell.angle_gamma   90.00
#
_symmetry.space_group_name_H-M   'P 1'
#
loop_
_entity.id
_entity.type
_entity.pdbx_description
1 polymer ?
#
loop_
_entity_poly.entity_id
_entity_poly.type
_entity_poly.pdbx_seq_one_letter_code
_entity_poly.pdbx_strand_id
1 'polypeptide(L)' 'MSVFRDKESLTPKYIPERLPHRDKEIGLLFDLYRDFSYSRIIQLEGQAGTGKTSTVHLVGMKLNNHAAKIGVD' A
#
# COMPACT_ATOMS: atom_id res chain seq x y z
N MET A 1 -10.88 -26.14 -20.49
CA MET A 1 -9.67 -25.55 -19.88
C MET A 1 -9.93 -24.07 -19.61
N SER A 2 -9.64 -23.60 -18.39
CA SER A 2 -9.71 -22.17 -18.04
C SER A 2 -8.35 -21.53 -18.31
N VAL A 3 -8.31 -20.41 -19.03
CA VAL A 3 -7.10 -19.58 -19.20
C VAL A 3 -6.68 -18.95 -17.87
N PHE A 4 -7.64 -18.71 -16.98
CA PHE A 4 -7.39 -18.09 -15.68
C PHE A 4 -7.07 -19.16 -14.64
N ARG A 5 -5.91 -19.02 -13.99
CA ARG A 5 -5.55 -19.77 -12.78
C ARG A 5 -6.26 -19.17 -11.56
N ASP A 6 -6.22 -17.85 -11.41
CA ASP A 6 -6.88 -17.11 -10.34
C ASP A 6 -7.44 -15.79 -10.89
N LYS A 7 -8.77 -15.68 -10.92
CA LYS A 7 -9.47 -14.48 -11.42
C LYS A 7 -9.49 -13.37 -10.38
N GLU A 8 -9.41 -13.69 -9.09
CA GLU A 8 -9.48 -12.70 -8.01
C GLU A 8 -8.26 -11.78 -8.05
N SER A 9 -7.10 -12.30 -8.44
CA SER A 9 -5.87 -11.54 -8.67
C SER A 9 -5.98 -10.42 -9.72
N LEU A 10 -6.99 -10.48 -10.60
CA LEU A 10 -7.23 -9.50 -11.65
C LEU A 10 -8.28 -8.45 -11.26
N THR A 11 -8.90 -8.60 -10.09
CA THR A 11 -9.89 -7.63 -9.64
C THR A 11 -9.21 -6.32 -9.23
N PRO A 12 -9.85 -5.15 -9.43
CA PRO A 12 -9.28 -3.86 -9.00
C PRO A 12 -9.04 -3.76 -7.48
N LYS A 13 -9.66 -4.65 -6.70
CA LYS A 13 -9.52 -4.72 -5.24
C LYS A 13 -8.29 -5.51 -4.80
N TYR A 14 -7.73 -6.34 -5.69
CA TYR A 14 -6.56 -7.14 -5.37
C TYR A 14 -5.34 -6.23 -5.19
N ILE A 15 -4.68 -6.38 -4.04
CA ILE A 15 -3.43 -5.69 -3.72
C ILE A 15 -2.32 -6.76 -3.64
N PRO A 16 -1.35 -6.77 -4.58
CA PRO A 16 -0.25 -7.71 -4.53
C PRO A 16 0.71 -7.40 -3.38
N GLU A 17 1.46 -8.39 -2.92
CA GLU A 17 2.47 -8.22 -1.86
C GLU A 17 3.57 -7.21 -2.21
N ARG A 18 3.83 -7.04 -3.52
CA ARG A 18 4.79 -6.08 -4.07
C ARG A 18 4.15 -5.30 -5.21
N LEU A 19 4.39 -3.99 -5.22
CA LEU A 19 4.07 -3.10 -6.35
C LEU A 19 5.36 -2.76 -7.10
N PRO A 20 5.58 -3.33 -8.30
CA PRO A 20 6.76 -3.03 -9.09
C PRO A 20 6.88 -1.53 -9.39
N HIS A 21 8.11 -1.01 -9.35
CA HIS A 21 8.44 0.39 -9.65
C HIS A 21 7.81 1.44 -8.70
N ARG A 22 7.26 1.02 -7.56
CA ARG A 22 6.72 1.90 -6.51
C ARG A 22 7.56 1.90 -5.23
N ASP A 23 8.76 1.33 -5.28
CA ASP A 23 9.61 1.15 -4.11
C ASP A 23 10.00 2.50 -3.46
N LYS A 24 10.20 3.55 -4.26
CA LYS A 24 10.56 4.90 -3.77
C LYS A 24 9.41 5.57 -3.04
N GLU A 25 8.20 5.53 -3.60
CA GLU A 25 7.00 6.13 -3.01
C GLU A 25 6.58 5.39 -1.74
N ILE A 26 6.72 4.06 -1.73
CA ILE A 26 6.49 3.24 -0.54
C ILE A 26 7.48 3.65 0.57
N GLY A 27 8.77 3.78 0.26
CA GLY A 27 9.78 4.23 1.21
C GLY A 27 9.46 5.61 1.79
N LEU A 28 9.15 6.58 0.91
CA LEU A 28 8.77 7.94 1.32
C LEU A 28 7.55 7.93 2.26
N LEU A 29 6.53 7.13 1.98
CA LEU A 29 5.36 7.03 2.86
C LEU A 29 5.74 6.47 4.23
N PHE A 30 6.59 5.44 4.31
CA PHE A 30 7.06 4.94 5.61
C PHE A 30 7.84 5.98 6.39
N ASP A 31 8.73 6.73 5.73
CA ASP A 31 9.51 7.79 6.36
C ASP A 31 8.59 8.92 6.87
N LEU A 32 7.59 9.31 6.07
CA LEU A 32 6.58 10.30 6.45
C LEU A 32 5.65 9.82 7.58
N TYR A 33 5.56 8.52 7.86
CA TYR A 33 4.78 7.97 8.97
C TYR A 33 5.62 7.78 10.25
N ARG A 34 6.92 7.54 10.13
CA ARG A 34 7.78 7.15 11.26
C ARG A 34 7.96 8.25 12.31
N ASP A 35 8.04 9.51 11.90
CA ASP A 35 8.52 10.60 12.78
C ASP A 35 7.40 11.39 13.50
N PHE A 36 6.15 10.88 13.45
CA PHE A 36 4.87 11.47 13.89
C PHE A 36 4.49 11.44 15.38
N SER A 37 4.46 12.56 16.14
CA SER A 37 3.70 12.65 17.41
C SER A 37 2.25 13.17 17.26
N TYR A 38 1.84 13.51 16.03
CA TYR A 38 0.56 14.13 15.71
C TYR A 38 0.08 13.75 14.30
N SER A 39 -1.21 13.96 14.01
CA SER A 39 -1.81 13.63 12.72
C SER A 39 -1.27 14.50 11.58
N ARG A 40 -0.98 13.87 10.43
CA ARG A 40 -0.54 14.54 9.20
C ARG A 40 -1.47 14.25 8.04
N ILE A 41 -1.67 15.26 7.21
CA ILE A 41 -2.34 15.13 5.94
C ILE A 41 -1.29 14.86 4.87
N ILE A 42 -1.38 13.71 4.20
CA ILE A 42 -0.52 13.34 3.07
C ILE A 42 -1.39 13.29 1.81
N GLN A 43 -1.02 14.04 0.79
CA GLN A 43 -1.70 14.08 -0.51
C GLN A 43 -0.86 13.37 -1.56
N LEU A 44 -1.47 12.43 -2.30
CA LEU A 44 -0.84 11.76 -3.43
C LEU A 44 -1.44 12.28 -4.73
N GLU A 45 -0.60 12.84 -5.59
CA GLU A 45 -1.02 13.42 -6.87
C GLU A 45 -0.52 12.61 -8.07
N GLY A 46 -1.29 12.65 -9.16
CA GLY A 46 -0.95 11.99 -10.42
C GLY A 46 -2.18 11.47 -11.15
N GLN A 47 -1.99 11.10 -12.42
CA GLN A 47 -3.08 10.63 -13.30
C GLN A 47 -3.76 9.34 -12.80
N ALA A 48 -4.94 9.03 -13.33
CA ALA A 48 -5.62 7.77 -13.05
C ALA A 48 -4.76 6.56 -13.48
N GLY A 49 -4.89 5.43 -12.77
CA GLY A 49 -4.14 4.21 -13.10
C GLY A 49 -2.66 4.21 -12.71
N THR A 50 -2.13 5.30 -12.14
CA THR A 50 -0.73 5.32 -11.71
C THR A 50 -0.45 4.47 -10.46
N GLY A 51 -1.47 4.01 -9.73
CA GLY A 51 -1.26 3.13 -8.57
C GLY A 51 -1.14 3.87 -7.23
N LYS A 52 -1.61 5.13 -7.15
CA LYS A 52 -1.72 5.90 -5.89
C LYS A 52 -2.49 5.12 -4.82
N THR A 53 -3.70 4.68 -5.15
CA THR A 53 -4.57 3.92 -4.23
C THR A 53 -3.92 2.62 -3.78
N SER A 54 -3.38 1.82 -4.72
CA SER A 54 -2.73 0.55 -4.40
C SER A 54 -1.52 0.74 -3.50
N THR A 55 -0.75 1.81 -3.72
CA THR A 55 0.43 2.14 -2.91
C THR A 55 0.06 2.45 -1.46
N VAL A 56 -0.92 3.33 -1.25
CA VAL A 56 -1.40 3.67 0.10
C VAL A 56 -1.99 2.45 0.79
N HIS A 57 -2.78 1.64 0.08
CA HIS A 57 -3.39 0.44 0.65
C HIS A 57 -2.33 -0.58 1.10
N LEU A 58 -1.29 -0.79 0.29
CA LEU A 58 -0.19 -1.71 0.65
C LEU A 58 0.60 -1.19 1.87
N VAL A 59 0.90 0.10 1.92
CA VAL A 59 1.61 0.70 3.07
C VAL A 59 0.75 0.59 4.34
N GLY A 60 -0.53 0.96 4.28
CA GLY A 60 -1.45 0.84 5.41
C GLY A 60 -1.56 -0.60 5.93
N MET A 61 -1.71 -1.58 5.04
CA MET A 61 -1.68 -3.01 5.42
C MET A 61 -0.38 -3.38 6.14
N LYS A 62 0.77 -2.92 5.63
CA LYS A 62 2.08 -3.23 6.24
C LYS A 62 2.25 -2.58 7.61
N LEU A 63 1.77 -1.34 7.79
CA LEU A 63 1.78 -0.66 9.07
C LEU A 63 0.91 -1.39 10.10
N ASN A 64 -0.32 -1.75 9.74
CA ASN A 64 -1.23 -2.51 10.61
C ASN A 64 -0.65 -3.88 10.97
N ASN A 65 -0.10 -4.60 9.99
CA ASN A 65 0.57 -5.88 10.24
C ASN A 65 1.80 -5.74 11.15
N HIS A 66 2.48 -4.60 11.11
CA HIS A 66 3.59 -4.32 12.01
C HIS A 66 3.09 -4.02 13.43
N ALA A 67 2.09 -3.15 13.56
CA ALA A 67 1.44 -2.78 14.83
C ALA A 67 0.92 -4.03 15.58
N ALA A 68 0.19 -4.90 14.88
CA ALA A 68 -0.28 -6.16 15.41
C ALA A 68 0.85 -7.09 15.89
N LYS A 69 2.00 -7.11 15.21
CA LYS A 69 3.18 -7.91 15.62
C LYS A 69 3.86 -7.39 16.87
N ILE A 70 3.80 -6.08 17.12
CA ILE A 70 4.38 -5.45 18.31
C ILE A 70 3.38 -5.30 19.46
N GLY A 71 2.13 -5.74 19.27
CA GLY A 71 1.09 -5.74 20.30
C GLY A 71 0.48 -4.36 20.57
N VAL A 72 0.44 -3.49 19.56
CA VAL A 72 -0.14 -2.15 19.65
C VAL A 72 -1.25 -2.09 18.59
N ASP A 73 -2.51 -1.94 19.00
CA ASP A 73 -3.69 -1.82 18.14
C ASP A 73 -4.34 -0.43 18.29
#